data_AF-A0A2R5FIR1-F1
#
_entry.id   AF-A0A2R5FIR1-F1
#
_cell.length_a   1.000
_cell.length_b   1.000
_cell.length_c   1.000
_cell.angle_alpha   90.00
_cell.angle_beta   90.00
_cell.angle_gamma   90.00
#
_symmetry.space_group_name_H-M   'P 1'
#
loop_
_entity.id
_entity.type
_entity.pdbx_description
1 polymer ?
#
loop_
_entity_poly.entity_id
_entity_poly.type
_entity_poly.pdbx_seq_one_letter_code
_entity_poly.pdbx_strand_id
1 'polypeptide(L)'
;MIVQDEFDNQASAQAEFEEYVDHLADAVAPEIEIDSVPDDLGELCRVWNGPQLLGTFYQNLEGKWIAQPCNSDKRHCCDTSDSALLLIIAVNGLLVADVA
;
A
#
# COMPACT_ATOMS: atom_id res chain seq x y z
N MET A 1 -17.98 7.54 -48.03
CA MET A 1 -18.63 8.28 -46.94
C MET A 1 -18.68 7.34 -45.74
N ILE A 2 -17.61 7.31 -44.96
CA ILE A 2 -17.41 6.66 -43.64
C ILE A 2 -16.32 7.59 -43.05
N VAL A 3 -16.45 8.20 -41.89
CA VAL A 3 -16.31 7.67 -40.53
C VAL A 3 -16.66 8.84 -39.60
N GLN A 4 -17.78 8.78 -38.89
CA GLN A 4 -18.08 9.71 -37.78
C GLN A 4 -18.36 8.91 -36.50
N ASP A 5 -18.98 7.73 -36.60
CA ASP A 5 -19.25 6.86 -35.46
C ASP A 5 -17.99 6.34 -34.71
N GLU A 6 -16.86 6.11 -35.39
CA GLU A 6 -15.62 5.66 -34.74
C GLU A 6 -14.93 6.78 -33.93
N PHE A 7 -15.09 8.04 -34.35
CA PHE A 7 -14.44 9.19 -33.72
C PHE A 7 -15.16 9.61 -32.43
N ASP A 8 -16.50 9.53 -32.42
CA ASP A 8 -17.32 9.84 -31.24
C ASP A 8 -17.11 8.79 -30.13
N ASN A 9 -16.93 7.52 -30.48
CA ASN A 9 -16.61 6.47 -29.51
C ASN A 9 -15.24 6.67 -28.84
N GLN A 10 -14.24 7.11 -29.60
CA GLN A 10 -12.91 7.36 -29.06
C GLN A 10 -12.89 8.57 -28.13
N ALA A 11 -13.61 9.64 -28.47
CA ALA A 11 -13.74 10.83 -27.63
C ALA A 11 -14.52 10.52 -26.33
N SER A 12 -15.57 9.70 -26.41
CA SER A 12 -16.34 9.27 -25.24
C SER A 12 -15.51 8.39 -24.30
N ALA A 13 -14.79 7.41 -24.84
CA ALA A 13 -13.92 6.53 -24.05
C ALA A 13 -12.78 7.30 -23.36
N GLN A 14 -12.27 8.34 -24.01
CA GLN A 14 -11.21 9.18 -23.47
C GLN A 14 -11.72 10.08 -22.33
N ALA A 15 -12.94 10.61 -22.45
CA ALA A 15 -13.59 11.37 -21.38
C ALA A 15 -13.95 10.49 -20.16
N GLU A 16 -14.46 9.27 -20.38
CA GLU A 16 -14.71 8.30 -19.30
C GLU A 16 -13.42 7.89 -18.57
N PHE A 17 -12.31 7.74 -19.31
CA PHE A 17 -11.02 7.45 -18.72
C PHE A 17 -10.45 8.63 -17.93
N GLU A 18 -10.55 9.87 -18.44
CA GLU A 18 -10.16 11.07 -17.70
C GLU A 18 -10.99 11.25 -16.43
N GLU A 19 -12.31 11.05 -16.50
CA GLU A 19 -13.19 11.09 -15.33
C GLU A 19 -12.81 10.01 -14.30
N TYR A 20 -12.45 8.80 -14.75
CA TYR A 20 -11.99 7.72 -13.89
C TYR A 20 -10.62 8.04 -13.24
N VAL A 21 -9.70 8.63 -13.99
CA VAL A 21 -8.39 9.09 -13.47
C VAL A 21 -8.58 10.22 -12.45
N ASP A 22 -9.49 11.16 -12.69
CA ASP A 22 -9.81 12.22 -11.75
C ASP A 22 -10.45 11.68 -10.46
N HIS A 23 -11.33 10.67 -10.56
CA HIS A 23 -11.88 9.97 -9.39
C HIS A 23 -10.81 9.19 -8.60
N LEU A 24 -9.82 8.61 -9.29
CA LEU A 24 -8.67 7.97 -8.64
C LEU A 24 -7.72 9.00 -8.00
N ALA A 25 -7.61 10.20 -8.57
CA ALA A 25 -6.81 11.28 -7.99
C ALA A 25 -7.44 11.85 -6.71
N ASP A 26 -8.78 11.83 -6.60
CA ASP A 26 -9.51 12.22 -5.39
C ASP A 26 -9.46 11.16 -4.28
N ALA A 27 -9.21 9.89 -4.63
CA ALA A 27 -8.88 8.86 -3.66
C ALA A 27 -7.44 9.08 -3.18
N VAL A 28 -7.26 9.84 -2.09
CA VAL A 28 -5.96 10.06 -1.44
C VAL A 28 -5.30 8.69 -1.16
N ALA A 29 -4.39 8.27 -2.03
CA ALA A 29 -3.65 7.04 -1.86
C ALA A 29 -2.90 7.14 -0.52
N PRO A 30 -2.88 6.09 0.31
CA PRO A 30 -2.12 6.11 1.55
C PRO A 30 -0.64 6.42 1.24
N GLU A 31 -0.10 7.48 1.84
CA GLU A 31 1.30 7.88 1.67
C GLU A 31 2.20 6.97 2.52
N ILE A 32 2.29 5.70 2.12
CA ILE A 32 3.08 4.71 2.84
C ILE A 32 4.56 4.96 2.58
N GLU A 33 5.28 5.30 3.64
CA GLU A 33 6.73 5.45 3.63
C GLU A 33 7.38 4.37 4.50
N ILE A 34 8.53 3.86 4.04
CA ILE A 34 9.32 2.86 4.77
C ILE A 34 10.74 3.38 4.92
N ASP A 35 11.21 3.42 6.16
CA ASP A 35 12.61 3.66 6.46
C ASP A 35 13.19 2.47 7.26
N SER A 36 14.52 2.41 7.38
CA SER A 36 15.20 1.47 8.25
C SER A 36 16.16 2.16 9.21
N VAL A 37 16.31 1.56 10.39
CA VAL A 37 17.31 1.95 11.38
C VAL A 37 18.09 0.71 11.84
N PRO A 38 19.40 0.83 12.10
CA PRO A 38 20.16 -0.26 12.69
C PRO A 38 19.66 -0.57 14.11
N ASP A 39 19.54 -1.86 14.44
CA ASP A 39 19.20 -2.39 15.76
C ASP A 39 20.13 -3.56 16.13
N ASP A 40 20.13 -3.97 17.40
CA ASP A 40 21.04 -4.99 17.96
C ASP A 40 20.94 -6.35 17.23
N LEU A 41 19.80 -6.64 16.59
CA LEU A 41 19.52 -7.89 15.89
C LEU A 41 19.52 -7.75 14.36
N GLY A 42 19.81 -6.57 13.81
CA GLY A 42 19.78 -6.28 12.39
C GLY A 42 19.05 -4.99 12.06
N GLU A 43 18.54 -4.86 10.83
CA GLU A 43 17.77 -3.69 10.42
C GLU A 43 16.33 -3.77 10.96
N LEU A 44 15.87 -2.69 11.58
CA LEU A 44 14.48 -2.48 11.98
C LEU A 44 13.80 -1.53 10.97
N CYS A 45 12.83 -2.04 10.24
CA CYS A 45 12.05 -1.25 9.31
C CYS A 45 10.84 -0.61 10.02
N ARG A 46 10.58 0.67 9.75
CA ARG A 46 9.43 1.41 10.27
C ARG A 46 8.50 1.76 9.12
N VAL A 47 7.19 1.56 9.32
CA VAL A 47 6.15 1.84 8.33
C VAL A 47 5.37 3.07 8.77
N TRP A 48 5.30 4.07 7.92
CA TRP A 48 4.65 5.34 8.18
C TRP A 48 3.51 5.59 7.20
N ASN A 49 2.52 6.38 7.63
CA ASN A 49 1.53 7.03 6.77
C ASN A 49 1.55 8.53 7.10
N GLY A 50 2.25 9.30 6.27
CA GLY A 50 2.65 10.66 6.62
C GLY A 50 3.35 10.71 7.99
N PRO A 51 2.90 11.53 8.97
CA PRO A 51 3.52 11.63 10.29
C PRO A 51 3.18 10.46 11.24
N GLN A 52 2.29 9.54 10.85
CA GLN A 52 1.81 8.47 11.72
C GLN A 52 2.65 7.19 11.56
N LEU A 53 3.22 6.68 12.65
CA LEU A 53 3.83 5.36 12.68
C LEU A 53 2.74 4.28 12.73
N LEU A 54 2.73 3.38 11.74
CA LEU A 54 1.78 2.28 11.64
C LEU A 54 2.28 1.00 12.32
N GLY A 55 3.59 0.78 12.32
CA GLY A 55 4.22 -0.40 12.89
C GLY A 55 5.68 -0.54 12.49
N THR A 56 6.29 -1.62 12.97
CA THR A 56 7.65 -1.99 12.61
C THR A 56 7.72 -3.44 12.15
N PHE A 57 8.73 -3.76 11.34
CA PHE A 57 9.05 -5.14 11.04
C PHE A 57 10.56 -5.35 10.92
N TYR A 58 11.02 -6.54 11.25
CA TYR A 58 12.43 -6.91 11.21
C TYR A 58 12.58 -8.40 10.91
N GLN A 59 13.76 -8.82 10.45
CA GLN A 59 14.06 -10.23 10.25
C GLN A 59 14.68 -10.82 11.53
N ASN A 60 14.12 -11.92 12.03
CA ASN A 60 14.69 -12.64 13.16
C ASN A 60 15.87 -13.53 12.74
N LEU A 61 16.55 -14.15 13.72
CA LEU A 61 17.70 -15.04 13.48
C LEU A 61 17.36 -16.31 12.69
N GLU A 62 16.08 -16.67 12.59
CA GLU A 62 15.59 -17.82 11.80
C GLU A 62 15.25 -17.41 10.34
N GLY A 63 15.47 -16.14 9.98
CA GLY A 63 15.16 -15.60 8.66
C GLY A 63 13.69 -15.26 8.45
N LYS A 64 12.85 -15.33 9.49
CA LYS A 64 11.43 -14.96 9.45
C LYS A 64 11.24 -13.47 9.72
N TRP A 65 10.22 -12.88 9.11
CA TRP A 65 9.88 -11.48 9.28
C TRP A 65 8.86 -11.31 10.40
N ILE A 66 9.21 -10.53 11.42
CA ILE A 66 8.34 -10.25 12.56
C ILE A 66 7.68 -8.90 12.32
N ALA A 67 6.37 -8.88 12.14
CA ALA A 67 5.57 -7.67 12.02
C ALA A 67 4.95 -7.30 13.37
N GLN A 68 5.09 -6.03 13.76
CA GLN A 68 4.54 -5.48 15.00
C GLN A 68 3.78 -4.17 14.69
N PRO A 69 2.45 -4.24 14.45
CA PRO A 69 1.60 -3.07 14.31
C PRO A 69 1.60 -2.23 15.60
N CYS A 70 1.56 -0.90 15.51
CA CYS A 70 1.57 -0.03 16.69
C CYS A 70 0.29 -0.10 17.54
N ASN A 71 -0.83 -0.53 16.95
CA ASN A 71 -2.12 -0.69 17.59
C ASN A 71 -2.36 -2.10 18.16
N SER A 72 -1.32 -2.94 18.24
CA SER A 72 -1.42 -4.33 18.68
C SER A 72 -0.17 -4.79 19.42
N ASP A 73 -0.34 -5.50 20.53
CA ASP A 73 0.78 -6.16 21.23
C ASP A 73 1.23 -7.46 20.55
N LYS A 74 0.54 -7.87 19.48
CA LYS A 74 0.86 -9.12 18.77
C LYS A 74 2.05 -8.93 17.84
N ARG A 75 2.94 -9.93 17.87
CA ARG A 75 4.04 -10.08 16.91
C ARG A 75 3.68 -11.18 15.93
N HIS A 76 3.48 -10.81 14.68
CA HIS A 76 3.11 -11.74 13.62
C HIS A 76 4.36 -12.23 12.89
N CYS A 77 4.48 -13.55 12.74
CA CYS A 77 5.57 -14.16 12.00
C CYS A 77 5.16 -14.34 10.53
N CYS A 78 5.97 -13.82 9.62
CA CYS A 78 5.76 -13.82 8.18
C CYS A 78 6.96 -14.45 7.46
N ASP A 79 6.71 -15.01 6.28
CA ASP A 79 7.78 -15.63 5.48
C ASP A 79 8.54 -14.60 4.62
N THR A 80 7.93 -13.45 4.32
CA THR A 80 8.51 -12.39 3.49
C THR A 80 8.31 -11.01 4.11
N SER A 81 9.16 -10.05 3.74
CA SER A 81 9.04 -8.64 4.13
C SER A 81 7.71 -8.04 3.66
N ASP A 82 7.29 -8.36 2.44
CA ASP A 82 6.06 -7.84 1.84
C ASP A 82 4.84 -8.30 2.63
N SER A 83 4.84 -9.55 3.10
CA SER A 83 3.76 -10.07 3.95
C SER A 83 3.71 -9.35 5.30
N ALA A 84 4.86 -9.03 5.88
CA ALA A 84 4.95 -8.27 7.13
C ALA A 84 4.43 -6.83 6.95
N LEU A 85 4.83 -6.16 5.86
CA LEU A 85 4.34 -4.84 5.50
C LEU A 85 2.83 -4.82 5.27
N LEU A 86 2.32 -5.73 4.43
CA LEU A 86 0.90 -5.85 4.12
C LEU A 86 0.07 -6.09 5.39
N LEU A 87 0.57 -6.91 6.32
CA LEU A 87 -0.10 -7.14 7.60
C LEU A 87 -0.21 -5.85 8.42
N ILE A 88 0.87 -5.06 8.50
CA ILE A 88 0.85 -3.77 9.21
C ILE A 88 -0.17 -2.82 8.58
N ILE A 89 -0.20 -2.71 7.25
CA ILE A 89 -1.16 -1.87 6.53
C ILE A 89 -2.60 -2.36 6.75
N ALA A 90 -2.83 -3.67 6.68
CA ALA A 90 -4.14 -4.30 6.89
C ALA A 90 -4.71 -4.04 8.29
N VAL A 91 -3.88 -4.23 9.32
CA VAL A 91 -4.29 -4.04 10.72
C VAL A 91 -4.59 -2.56 11.02
N ASN A 92 -3.99 -1.64 10.27
CA ASN A 92 -4.29 -0.20 10.36
C ASN A 92 -5.49 0.23 9.48
N GLY A 93 -6.15 -0.70 8.78
CA GLY A 93 -7.35 -0.42 7.99
C GLY A 93 -7.09 0.36 6.70
N LEU A 94 -5.85 0.33 6.19
CA LEU A 94 -5.42 1.10 5.03
C LEU A 94 -5.39 0.27 3.73
N LEU A 95 -5.85 -0.99 3.77
CA LEU A 95 -6.06 -1.76 2.55
C LEU A 95 -7.33 -1.28 1.87
N VAL A 96 -7.18 -0.68 0.69
CA VAL A 96 -8.28 -0.40 -0.21
C VAL A 96 -8.48 -1.63 -1.09
N ALA A 97 -9.69 -2.21 -1.08
CA ALA A 97 -10.05 -3.23 -2.05
C ALA A 97 -10.40 -2.52 -3.36
N ASP A 98 -9.74 -2.88 -4.46
CA ASP A 98 -10.22 -2.54 -5.79
C ASP A 98 -11.61 -3.17 -5.96
N VAL A 99 -12.64 -2.33 -6.04
CA VAL A 99 -13.96 -2.78 -6.49
C VAL A 99 -13.88 -2.87 -8.00
N ALA A 100 -13.67 -4.09 -8.49
CA ALA A 100 -13.70 -4.44 -9.91
C ALA A 100 -15.12 -4.42 -10.50
#